data_AF-A0A679KJN9-F1
#
_entry.id   AF-A0A679KJN9-F1
#
_cell.length_a   1.000
_cell.length_b   1.000
_cell.length_c   1.000
_cell.angle_alpha   90.00
_cell.angle_beta   90.00
_cell.angle_gamma   90.00
#
_symmetry.space_group_name_H-M   'P 1'
#
loop_
_entity.id
_entity.type
_entity.pdbx_description
1 polymer ?
#
loop_
_entity_poly.entity_id
_entity_poly.type
_entity_poly.pdbx_seq_one_letter_code
_entity_poly.pdbx_strand_id
1 'polypeptide(L)'
;MSTMPSLDGARFAKVRALHDSTTSPGEKTAAASRMEALAKSAGMTVKQAKSKLDKAARSAKSGGSKTQAQATADAFNDFFNRPEQRAETARRHAEQQIQRAQILAEFGSIEAVYAETDREAALREACKPITIPDLRPGWEDDYTLDGWKLLDSDVSIPTSVLDAVRRGWPMPTTVKEAWAEYEASKALDRKRQTMHDYEHWPELWVMVRDHLLRTALATLPAASIGDMLARQSWMEADLELRVINETVLATLRADVERMAARIPRSGGETA
;
A
#
# COMPACT_ATOMS: atom_id res chain seq x y z
N MET A 1 5.93 53.63 -7.04
CA MET A 1 6.53 52.87 -8.16
C MET A 1 6.63 51.42 -7.74
N SER A 2 5.78 50.53 -8.27
CA SER A 2 5.87 49.09 -7.98
C SER A 2 6.98 48.47 -8.82
N THR A 3 7.99 47.89 -8.18
CA THR A 3 9.04 47.10 -8.82
C THR A 3 8.40 45.88 -9.48
N MET A 4 8.50 45.76 -10.80
CA MET A 4 8.01 44.56 -11.49
C MET A 4 8.81 43.33 -11.02
N PRO A 5 8.15 42.19 -10.75
CA PRO A 5 8.83 40.97 -10.36
C PRO A 5 9.83 40.52 -11.43
N SER A 6 11.03 40.11 -11.01
CA SER A 6 12.00 39.50 -11.93
C SER A 6 11.62 38.05 -12.23
N LEU A 7 11.87 37.59 -13.46
CA LEU A 7 11.67 36.20 -13.86
C LEU A 7 12.48 35.23 -12.96
N ASP A 8 11.78 34.31 -12.30
CA ASP A 8 12.39 33.14 -11.64
C ASP A 8 12.89 32.15 -12.69
N GLY A 9 14.15 32.32 -13.08
CA GLY A 9 14.79 31.54 -14.14
C GLY A 9 14.89 30.04 -13.83
N ALA A 10 15.07 29.67 -12.56
CA ALA A 10 15.18 28.27 -12.14
C ALA A 10 13.83 27.54 -12.29
N ARG A 11 12.75 28.18 -11.82
CA ARG A 11 11.40 27.64 -11.95
C ARG A 11 10.95 27.58 -13.40
N PHE A 12 11.25 28.60 -14.20
CA PHE A 12 10.94 28.60 -15.64
C PHE A 12 11.72 27.52 -16.39
N ALA A 13 13.00 27.31 -16.07
CA ALA A 13 13.81 26.24 -16.67
C ALA A 13 13.27 24.84 -16.34
N LYS A 14 12.86 24.60 -15.08
CA LYS A 14 12.28 23.31 -14.66
C LYS A 14 10.99 22.99 -15.39
N VAL A 15 10.08 23.96 -15.53
CA VAL A 15 8.82 23.77 -16.25
C VAL A 15 9.06 23.55 -17.75
N ARG A 16 10.04 24.26 -18.34
CA ARG A 16 10.45 24.02 -19.73
C ARG A 16 11.01 22.62 -19.93
N ALA A 17 11.88 22.14 -19.04
CA ALA A 17 12.44 20.80 -19.13
C ALA A 17 11.33 19.74 -19.09
N LEU A 18 10.35 19.90 -18.20
CA LEU A 18 9.17 19.04 -18.13
C LEU A 18 8.33 19.09 -19.42
N HIS A 19 8.07 20.28 -19.95
CA HIS A 19 7.35 20.47 -21.21
C HIS A 19 8.04 19.76 -22.39
N ASP A 20 9.37 19.84 -22.45
CA ASP A 20 10.18 19.32 -23.55
C ASP A 20 10.39 17.79 -23.42
N SER A 21 10.40 17.23 -22.20
CA SER A 21 10.64 15.81 -21.95
C SER A 21 9.39 14.92 -21.96
N THR A 22 8.21 15.48 -21.67
CA THR A 22 6.97 14.69 -21.61
C THR A 22 6.40 14.38 -23.00
N THR A 23 5.89 13.16 -23.16
CA THR A 23 5.13 12.72 -24.35
C THR A 23 3.61 12.87 -24.16
N SER A 24 3.15 13.11 -22.92
CA SER A 24 1.72 13.26 -22.61
C SER A 24 1.19 14.62 -23.07
N PRO A 25 0.14 14.67 -23.93
CA PRO A 25 -0.43 15.93 -24.39
C PRO A 25 -0.97 16.82 -23.27
N GLY A 26 -1.55 16.21 -22.22
CA GLY A 26 -2.11 16.92 -21.07
C GLY A 26 -1.03 17.60 -20.23
N GLU A 27 0.05 16.88 -19.91
CA GLU A 27 1.19 17.43 -19.18
C GLU A 27 1.89 18.54 -19.96
N LYS A 28 2.01 18.37 -21.28
CA LYS A 28 2.61 19.37 -22.16
C LYS A 28 1.79 20.67 -22.17
N THR A 29 0.47 20.56 -22.24
CA THR A 29 -0.44 21.72 -22.16
C THR A 29 -0.35 22.41 -20.80
N ALA A 30 -0.36 21.64 -19.71
CA ALA A 30 -0.24 22.18 -18.36
C ALA A 30 1.12 22.89 -18.13
N ALA A 31 2.20 22.32 -18.65
CA ALA A 31 3.52 22.92 -18.59
C ALA A 31 3.60 24.20 -19.42
N ALA A 32 3.00 24.24 -20.62
CA ALA A 32 2.92 25.43 -21.45
C ALA A 32 2.19 26.59 -20.75
N SER A 33 1.03 26.34 -20.14
CA SER A 33 0.28 27.35 -19.37
C SER A 33 1.07 27.88 -18.18
N ARG A 34 1.82 26.99 -17.48
CA ARG A 34 2.71 27.40 -16.39
C ARG A 34 3.88 28.26 -16.88
N MET A 35 4.47 27.94 -18.04
CA MET A 35 5.51 28.78 -18.64
C MET A 35 4.97 30.16 -19.00
N GLU A 36 3.75 30.26 -19.54
CA GLU A 36 3.11 31.53 -19.85
C GLU A 36 2.86 32.38 -18.60
N ALA A 37 2.31 31.77 -17.54
CA ALA A 37 2.08 32.47 -16.27
C ALA A 37 3.38 33.03 -15.66
N LEU A 38 4.46 32.23 -15.67
CA LEU A 38 5.78 32.65 -15.17
C LEU A 38 6.43 33.74 -16.02
N ALA A 39 6.25 33.71 -17.34
CA ALA A 39 6.74 34.77 -18.21
C ALA A 39 5.95 36.06 -17.98
N LYS A 40 4.61 35.96 -17.92
CA LYS A 40 3.70 37.10 -17.74
C LYS A 40 3.90 37.80 -16.40
N SER A 41 4.13 37.06 -15.32
CA SER A 41 4.41 37.66 -14.01
C SER A 41 5.69 38.50 -13.97
N ALA A 42 6.62 38.22 -14.89
CA ALA A 42 7.85 38.99 -15.07
C ALA A 42 7.74 40.09 -16.15
N GLY A 43 6.54 40.35 -16.68
CA GLY A 43 6.33 41.30 -17.78
C GLY A 43 6.96 40.85 -19.11
N MET A 44 7.15 39.54 -19.31
CA MET A 44 7.78 38.96 -20.50
C MET A 44 6.82 38.05 -21.26
N THR A 45 7.04 37.95 -22.57
CA THR A 45 6.48 36.85 -23.36
C THR A 45 7.26 35.56 -23.12
N VAL A 46 6.64 34.40 -23.36
CA VAL A 46 7.32 33.09 -23.28
C VAL A 46 8.58 33.06 -24.16
N LYS A 47 8.54 33.68 -25.35
CA LYS A 47 9.68 33.79 -26.27
C LYS A 47 10.84 34.59 -25.67
N GLN A 48 10.54 35.72 -25.02
CA GLN A 48 11.55 36.53 -24.33
C GLN A 48 12.13 35.80 -23.11
N ALA A 49 11.29 35.13 -22.32
CA ALA A 49 11.73 34.32 -21.18
C ALA A 49 12.64 33.16 -21.62
N LYS A 50 12.28 32.44 -22.70
CA LYS A 50 13.13 31.42 -23.34
C LYS A 50 14.47 32.02 -23.82
N SER A 51 14.43 33.13 -24.55
CA SER A 51 15.65 33.80 -25.04
C SER A 51 16.57 34.26 -23.90
N LYS A 52 15.99 34.79 -22.80
CA LYS A 52 16.75 35.20 -21.61
C LYS A 52 17.40 34.00 -20.92
N LEU A 53 16.69 32.88 -20.80
CA LEU A 53 17.22 31.63 -20.27
C LEU A 53 18.34 31.06 -21.15
N ASP A 54 18.16 31.05 -22.47
CA ASP A 54 19.16 30.55 -23.42
C ASP A 54 20.42 31.42 -23.43
N LYS A 55 20.28 32.75 -23.31
CA LYS A 55 21.42 33.68 -23.17
C LYS A 55 22.17 33.42 -21.86
N ALA A 56 21.47 33.21 -20.75
CA ALA A 56 22.08 32.89 -19.46
C ALA A 56 22.83 31.53 -19.50
N ALA A 57 22.29 30.53 -20.20
CA ALA A 57 22.95 29.25 -20.39
C ALA A 57 24.21 29.35 -21.26
N ARG A 58 24.19 30.20 -22.30
CA ARG A 58 25.36 30.46 -23.16
C ARG A 58 26.47 31.21 -22.42
N SER A 59 26.12 32.18 -21.56
CA SER A 59 27.11 32.88 -20.73
C SER A 59 27.72 31.98 -19.63
N ALA A 60 26.99 30.97 -19.15
CA ALA A 60 27.53 29.97 -18.22
C ALA A 60 28.50 28.99 -18.92
N LYS A 61 28.23 28.63 -20.18
CA LYS A 61 29.08 27.72 -20.98
C LYS A 61 30.45 28.31 -21.34
N SER A 62 30.60 29.63 -21.45
CA SER A 62 31.90 30.26 -21.73
C SER A 62 32.82 30.36 -20.51
N GLY A 63 32.35 29.98 -19.32
CA GLY A 63 33.09 30.10 -18.07
C GLY A 63 33.10 28.83 -17.24
N GLY A 64 33.27 27.64 -17.83
CA GLY A 64 33.67 26.38 -17.16
C GLY A 64 32.84 25.85 -15.97
N SER A 65 31.83 26.59 -15.49
CA SER A 65 31.12 26.32 -14.25
C SER A 65 29.72 25.83 -14.61
N LYS A 66 29.45 24.55 -14.34
CA LYS A 66 28.10 24.00 -14.42
C LYS A 66 27.18 24.89 -13.59
N THR A 67 26.05 25.30 -14.16
CA THR A 67 25.04 26.03 -13.39
C THR A 67 24.61 25.17 -12.19
N GLN A 68 24.29 25.79 -11.06
CA GLN A 68 23.89 25.06 -9.84
C GLN A 68 22.74 24.07 -10.11
N ALA A 69 21.77 24.45 -10.95
CA ALA A 69 20.67 23.56 -11.35
C ALA A 69 21.15 22.32 -12.12
N GLN A 70 22.16 22.47 -12.98
CA GLN A 70 22.73 21.37 -13.73
C GLN A 70 23.62 20.48 -12.85
N ALA A 71 24.36 21.07 -11.91
CA ALA A 71 25.09 20.30 -10.90
C ALA A 71 24.15 19.51 -9.98
N THR A 72 23.00 20.08 -9.58
CA THR A 72 21.98 19.36 -8.80
C THR A 72 21.31 18.26 -9.60
N ALA A 73 20.96 18.50 -10.87
CA ALA A 73 20.38 17.47 -11.74
C ALA A 73 21.35 16.31 -11.98
N ASP A 74 22.63 16.61 -12.26
CA ASP A 74 23.69 15.61 -12.42
C ASP A 74 23.87 14.81 -11.12
N ALA A 75 23.94 15.48 -9.96
CA ALA A 75 24.07 14.81 -8.66
C ALA A 75 22.86 13.94 -8.31
N PHE A 76 21.65 14.38 -8.64
CA PHE A 76 20.44 13.56 -8.50
C PHE A 76 20.51 12.35 -9.43
N ASN A 77 20.86 12.56 -10.70
CA ASN A 77 20.96 11.49 -11.68
C ASN A 77 22.00 10.45 -11.26
N ASP A 78 23.17 10.89 -10.79
CA ASP A 78 24.24 10.03 -10.26
C ASP A 78 23.80 9.31 -8.97
N PHE A 79 22.97 9.94 -8.14
CA PHE A 79 22.41 9.32 -6.94
C PHE A 79 21.41 8.21 -7.24
N PHE A 80 20.50 8.41 -8.21
CA PHE A 80 19.48 7.42 -8.60
C PHE A 80 19.98 6.36 -9.58
N ASN A 81 21.13 6.58 -10.22
CA ASN A 81 21.73 5.65 -11.18
C ASN A 81 23.02 5.01 -10.67
N ARG A 82 23.24 5.00 -9.35
CA ARG A 82 24.37 4.30 -8.75
C ARG A 82 24.37 2.85 -9.24
N PRO A 83 25.52 2.33 -9.74
CA PRO A 83 25.63 0.94 -10.19
C PRO A 83 25.13 -0.06 -9.15
N GLU A 84 25.37 0.20 -7.87
CA GLU A 84 24.89 -0.61 -6.74
C GLU A 84 23.36 -0.68 -6.66
N GLN A 85 22.65 0.46 -6.84
CA GLN A 85 21.19 0.48 -6.84
C GLN A 85 20.63 -0.26 -8.05
N ARG A 86 21.23 -0.09 -9.23
CA ARG A 86 20.83 -0.84 -10.43
C ARG A 86 21.04 -2.34 -10.27
N ALA A 87 22.17 -2.75 -9.69
CA ALA A 87 22.46 -4.15 -9.40
C ALA A 87 21.48 -4.72 -8.38
N GLU A 88 21.15 -3.96 -7.33
CA GLU A 88 20.16 -4.33 -6.32
C GLU A 88 18.74 -4.45 -6.91
N THR A 89 18.32 -3.49 -7.73
CA THR A 89 17.04 -3.55 -8.45
C THR A 89 16.99 -4.76 -9.39
N ALA A 90 18.06 -5.01 -10.15
CA ALA A 90 18.15 -6.19 -11.01
C ALA A 90 18.08 -7.50 -10.22
N ARG A 91 18.73 -7.55 -9.05
CA ARG A 91 18.66 -8.70 -8.13
C ARG A 91 17.24 -8.94 -7.62
N ARG A 92 16.55 -7.89 -7.15
CA ARG A 92 15.15 -8.00 -6.70
C ARG A 92 14.22 -8.44 -7.82
N HIS A 93 14.40 -7.91 -9.03
CA HIS A 93 13.62 -8.38 -10.18
C HIS A 93 13.91 -9.85 -10.51
N ALA A 94 15.16 -10.29 -10.46
CA ALA A 94 15.50 -11.70 -10.68
C ALA A 94 14.88 -12.61 -9.60
N GLU A 95 14.94 -12.22 -8.33
CA GLU A 95 14.30 -12.93 -7.21
C GLU A 95 12.78 -12.98 -7.38
N GLN A 96 12.14 -11.86 -7.77
CA GLN A 96 10.70 -11.82 -8.09
C GLN A 96 10.33 -12.72 -9.27
N GLN A 97 11.13 -12.77 -10.33
CA GLN A 97 10.86 -13.66 -11.47
C GLN A 97 10.96 -15.15 -11.08
N ILE A 98 11.90 -15.51 -10.20
CA ILE A 98 11.99 -16.87 -9.65
C ILE A 98 10.73 -17.19 -8.84
N GLN A 99 10.29 -16.28 -7.96
CA GLN A 99 9.07 -16.48 -7.18
C GLN A 99 7.81 -16.56 -8.06
N ARG A 100 7.69 -15.71 -9.08
CA ARG A 100 6.61 -15.78 -10.07
C ARG A 100 6.61 -17.15 -10.77
N ALA A 101 7.77 -17.63 -11.22
CA ALA A 101 7.86 -18.94 -11.84
C ALA A 101 7.43 -20.09 -10.90
N GLN A 102 7.79 -20.03 -9.62
CA GLN A 102 7.39 -21.02 -8.61
C GLN A 102 5.87 -21.02 -8.38
N ILE A 103 5.27 -19.84 -8.22
CA ILE A 103 3.81 -19.73 -8.02
C ILE A 103 3.07 -20.18 -9.28
N LEU A 104 3.57 -19.86 -10.48
CA LEU A 104 2.96 -20.35 -11.73
C LEU A 104 3.07 -21.87 -11.87
N ALA A 105 4.14 -22.49 -11.38
CA ALA A 105 4.25 -23.94 -11.33
C ALA A 105 3.24 -24.57 -10.34
N GLU A 106 2.91 -23.87 -9.25
CA GLU A 106 1.92 -24.31 -8.25
C GLU A 106 0.47 -24.18 -8.76
N PHE A 107 0.11 -23.04 -9.35
CA PHE A 107 -1.27 -22.72 -9.73
C PHE A 107 -1.59 -23.01 -11.21
N GLY A 108 -0.57 -23.17 -12.06
CA GLY A 108 -0.70 -23.43 -13.49
C GLY A 108 -0.89 -22.18 -14.36
N SER A 109 -1.57 -21.14 -13.86
CA SER A 109 -1.73 -19.88 -14.59
C SER A 109 -1.87 -18.67 -13.66
N ILE A 110 -1.78 -17.46 -14.21
CA ILE A 110 -2.02 -16.22 -13.45
C ILE A 110 -3.49 -16.15 -13.03
N GLU A 111 -4.41 -16.52 -13.91
CA GLU A 111 -5.85 -16.53 -13.65
C GLU A 111 -6.19 -17.45 -12.48
N ALA A 112 -5.52 -18.60 -12.35
CA ALA A 112 -5.70 -19.50 -11.22
C ALA A 112 -5.21 -18.93 -9.88
N VAL A 113 -4.20 -18.05 -9.87
CA VAL A 113 -3.75 -17.33 -8.65
C VAL A 113 -4.80 -16.32 -8.18
N TYR A 114 -5.49 -15.68 -9.13
CA TYR A 114 -6.53 -14.69 -8.86
C TYR A 114 -7.94 -15.26 -8.76
N ALA A 115 -8.13 -16.54 -9.07
CA ALA A 115 -9.42 -17.21 -8.91
C ALA A 115 -9.92 -17.05 -7.46
N GLU A 116 -11.21 -16.75 -7.33
CA GLU A 116 -11.86 -16.69 -6.03
C GLU A 116 -11.81 -18.06 -5.37
N THR A 117 -11.44 -18.08 -4.10
CA THR A 117 -11.64 -19.25 -3.24
C THR A 117 -13.12 -19.40 -2.89
N ASP A 118 -13.56 -20.60 -2.48
CA ASP A 118 -14.95 -20.84 -2.03
C ASP A 118 -15.39 -19.84 -0.94
N ARG A 119 -14.46 -19.49 -0.04
CA ARG A 119 -14.67 -18.48 0.99
C ARG A 119 -14.89 -17.10 0.38
N GLU A 120 -14.04 -16.66 -0.54
CA GLU A 120 -14.16 -15.34 -1.19
C GLU A 120 -15.46 -15.23 -1.98
N ALA A 121 -15.84 -16.27 -2.71
CA ALA A 121 -17.11 -16.32 -3.43
C ALA A 121 -18.32 -16.22 -2.47
N ALA A 122 -18.29 -16.93 -1.34
CA ALA A 122 -19.36 -16.87 -0.34
C ALA A 122 -19.45 -15.50 0.34
N LEU A 123 -18.31 -14.85 0.61
CA LEU A 123 -18.26 -13.48 1.14
C LEU A 123 -18.82 -12.46 0.13
N ARG A 124 -18.46 -12.59 -1.16
CA ARG A 124 -18.97 -11.76 -2.24
C ARG A 124 -20.49 -11.86 -2.34
N GLU A 125 -21.04 -13.08 -2.40
CA GLU A 125 -22.50 -13.26 -2.48
C GLU A 125 -23.23 -12.72 -1.23
N ALA A 126 -22.64 -12.84 -0.05
CA ALA A 126 -23.23 -12.29 1.18
C ALA A 126 -23.24 -10.74 1.21
N CYS A 127 -22.23 -10.10 0.62
CA CYS A 127 -22.09 -8.64 0.59
C CYS A 127 -22.82 -7.99 -0.60
N LYS A 128 -23.16 -8.76 -1.63
CA LYS A 128 -23.84 -8.27 -2.85
C LYS A 128 -25.05 -7.35 -2.60
N PRO A 129 -25.95 -7.59 -1.61
CA PRO A 129 -27.09 -6.71 -1.36
C PRO A 129 -26.74 -5.32 -0.83
N ILE A 130 -25.52 -5.14 -0.29
CA ILE A 130 -25.03 -3.89 0.29
C ILE A 130 -23.89 -3.27 -0.54
N THR A 131 -23.57 -3.86 -1.70
CA THR A 131 -22.61 -3.32 -2.66
C THR A 131 -23.23 -2.15 -3.41
N ILE A 132 -22.57 -0.98 -3.33
CA ILE A 132 -22.97 0.23 -4.04
C ILE A 132 -21.89 0.53 -5.09
N PRO A 133 -22.18 0.38 -6.40
CA PRO A 133 -21.21 0.66 -7.45
C PRO A 133 -20.89 2.16 -7.54
N ASP A 134 -19.65 2.48 -7.90
CA ASP A 134 -19.26 3.85 -8.21
C ASP A 134 -19.71 4.22 -9.63
N LEU A 135 -20.56 5.25 -9.73
CA LEU A 135 -21.14 5.68 -11.01
C LEU A 135 -20.33 6.79 -11.69
N ARG A 136 -19.16 7.17 -11.15
CA ARG A 136 -18.28 8.16 -11.77
C ARG A 136 -17.65 7.56 -13.04
N PRO A 137 -17.62 8.27 -14.18
CA PRO A 137 -17.01 7.75 -15.40
C PRO A 137 -15.54 7.35 -15.21
N GLY A 138 -15.18 6.13 -15.60
CA GLY A 138 -13.84 5.54 -15.42
C GLY A 138 -13.60 4.88 -14.06
N TRP A 139 -14.65 4.69 -13.26
CA TRP A 139 -14.65 4.03 -11.95
C TRP A 139 -15.67 2.89 -11.90
N GLU A 140 -16.06 2.33 -13.05
CA GLU A 140 -17.13 1.34 -13.16
C GLU A 140 -16.83 0.02 -12.42
N ASP A 141 -15.55 -0.27 -12.18
CA ASP A 141 -15.09 -1.44 -11.42
C ASP A 141 -14.98 -1.16 -9.91
N ASP A 142 -15.11 0.10 -9.48
CA ASP A 142 -15.04 0.48 -8.07
C ASP A 142 -16.42 0.39 -7.40
N TYR A 143 -16.42 0.07 -6.11
CA TYR A 143 -17.63 -0.01 -5.31
C TYR A 143 -17.36 0.31 -3.84
N THR A 144 -18.44 0.50 -3.09
CA THR A 144 -18.42 0.59 -1.63
C THR A 144 -19.32 -0.48 -1.02
N LEU A 145 -19.08 -0.84 0.24
CA LEU A 145 -19.96 -1.72 1.02
C LEU A 145 -20.71 -0.86 2.05
N ASP A 146 -21.99 -0.60 1.79
CA ASP A 146 -22.82 0.31 2.59
C ASP A 146 -22.13 1.66 2.87
N GLY A 147 -21.47 2.20 1.84
CA GLY A 147 -20.73 3.46 1.90
C GLY A 147 -19.28 3.36 2.43
N TRP A 148 -18.85 2.20 2.93
CA TRP A 148 -17.45 1.97 3.34
C TRP A 148 -16.56 1.62 2.14
N LYS A 149 -15.37 2.23 2.07
CA LYS A 149 -14.41 2.07 0.95
C LYS A 149 -12.98 1.77 1.43
N LEU A 150 -12.12 1.40 0.48
CA LEU A 150 -10.72 0.98 0.69
C LEU A 150 -9.90 1.86 1.64
N LEU A 151 -10.08 3.19 1.58
CA LEU A 151 -9.30 4.16 2.37
C LEU A 151 -9.95 4.58 3.69
N ASP A 152 -11.13 4.05 4.00
CA ASP A 152 -11.80 4.32 5.27
C ASP A 152 -11.15 3.52 6.40
N SER A 153 -11.35 3.97 7.64
CA SER A 153 -10.78 3.28 8.80
C SER A 153 -11.57 2.02 9.13
N ASP A 154 -10.88 0.99 9.59
CA ASP A 154 -11.46 -0.23 10.16
C ASP A 154 -12.51 0.05 11.26
N VAL A 155 -12.32 1.10 12.08
CA VAL A 155 -13.28 1.44 13.14
C VAL A 155 -14.60 2.02 12.62
N SER A 156 -14.64 2.39 11.34
CA SER A 156 -15.83 2.94 10.68
C SER A 156 -16.58 1.93 9.82
N ILE A 157 -16.21 0.64 9.85
CA ILE A 157 -16.93 -0.40 9.12
C ILE A 157 -18.38 -0.48 9.64
N PRO A 158 -19.40 -0.29 8.78
CA PRO A 158 -20.80 -0.39 9.18
C PRO A 158 -21.15 -1.77 9.72
N THR A 159 -22.05 -1.82 10.72
CA THR A 159 -22.50 -3.09 11.31
C THR A 159 -23.15 -4.03 10.28
N SER A 160 -23.86 -3.47 9.30
CA SER A 160 -24.43 -4.19 8.15
C SER A 160 -23.38 -4.99 7.36
N VAL A 161 -22.20 -4.40 7.14
CA VAL A 161 -21.07 -5.01 6.45
C VAL A 161 -20.45 -6.12 7.30
N LEU A 162 -20.20 -5.85 8.58
CA LEU A 162 -19.68 -6.86 9.51
C LEU A 162 -20.60 -8.09 9.58
N ASP A 163 -21.91 -7.86 9.66
CA ASP A 163 -22.90 -8.93 9.75
C ASP A 163 -23.05 -9.70 8.44
N ALA A 164 -22.94 -9.03 7.28
CA ALA A 164 -22.92 -9.70 5.99
C ALA A 164 -21.72 -10.66 5.87
N VAL A 165 -20.51 -10.20 6.20
CA VAL A 165 -19.29 -11.01 6.15
C VAL A 165 -19.35 -12.20 7.14
N ARG A 166 -19.87 -11.99 8.36
CA ARG A 166 -20.07 -13.07 9.35
C ARG A 166 -21.06 -14.13 8.87
N ARG A 167 -22.11 -13.75 8.13
CA ARG A 167 -23.07 -14.70 7.55
C ARG A 167 -22.53 -15.41 6.31
N GLY A 168 -21.66 -14.77 5.54
CA GLY A 168 -21.10 -15.33 4.31
C GLY A 168 -20.16 -16.51 4.56
N TRP A 169 -19.40 -16.49 5.66
CA TRP A 169 -18.52 -17.60 6.01
C TRP A 169 -18.42 -17.78 7.53
N PRO A 170 -18.53 -19.02 8.07
CA PRO A 170 -18.47 -19.26 9.51
C PRO A 170 -17.24 -18.61 10.17
N MET A 171 -17.45 -17.96 11.32
CA MET A 171 -16.35 -17.39 12.09
C MET A 171 -15.57 -18.50 12.82
N PRO A 172 -14.24 -18.40 12.93
CA PRO A 172 -13.44 -19.28 13.77
C PRO A 172 -13.91 -19.24 15.22
N THR A 173 -13.89 -20.39 15.88
CA THR A 173 -14.33 -20.52 17.27
C THR A 173 -13.18 -20.61 18.26
N THR A 174 -11.97 -20.83 17.75
CA THR A 174 -10.72 -20.88 18.53
C THR A 174 -9.68 -19.91 17.96
N VAL A 175 -8.70 -19.53 18.79
CA VAL A 175 -7.59 -18.66 18.36
C VAL A 175 -6.76 -19.36 17.29
N LYS A 176 -6.53 -20.67 17.44
CA LYS A 176 -5.81 -21.47 16.45
C LYS A 176 -6.49 -21.50 15.08
N GLU A 177 -7.81 -21.67 15.03
CA GLU A 177 -8.58 -21.61 13.79
C GLU A 177 -8.49 -20.22 13.15
N ALA A 178 -8.62 -19.16 13.95
CA ALA A 178 -8.53 -17.78 13.45
C ALA A 178 -7.15 -17.49 12.86
N TRP A 179 -6.09 -17.97 13.51
CA TRP A 179 -4.72 -17.82 13.02
C TRP A 179 -4.50 -18.57 11.72
N ALA A 180 -4.90 -19.84 11.64
CA ALA A 180 -4.76 -20.64 10.43
C ALA A 180 -5.49 -20.00 9.23
N GLU A 181 -6.69 -19.46 9.47
CA GLU A 181 -7.45 -18.78 8.44
C GLU A 181 -6.77 -17.46 7.98
N TYR A 182 -6.27 -16.66 8.92
CA TYR A 182 -5.56 -15.41 8.64
C TYR A 182 -4.25 -15.67 7.87
N GLU A 183 -3.45 -16.63 8.33
CA GLU A 183 -2.20 -17.02 7.70
C GLU A 183 -2.40 -17.50 6.26
N ALA A 184 -3.41 -18.35 6.03
CA ALA A 184 -3.77 -18.79 4.68
C ALA A 184 -4.18 -17.61 3.78
N SER A 185 -4.94 -16.65 4.32
CA SER A 185 -5.32 -15.43 3.60
C SER A 185 -4.11 -14.59 3.22
N LYS A 186 -3.19 -14.33 4.15
CA LYS A 186 -1.97 -13.55 3.89
C LYS A 186 -1.01 -14.28 2.95
N ALA A 187 -0.95 -15.60 3.01
CA ALA A 187 -0.15 -16.40 2.09
C ALA A 187 -0.66 -16.27 0.65
N LEU A 188 -1.97 -16.33 0.43
CA LEU A 188 -2.58 -16.13 -0.88
C LEU A 188 -2.39 -14.69 -1.38
N ASP A 189 -2.60 -13.71 -0.50
CA ASP A 189 -2.42 -12.29 -0.83
C ASP A 189 -0.98 -11.96 -1.24
N ARG A 190 0.02 -12.49 -0.52
CA ARG A 190 1.43 -12.38 -0.93
C ARG A 190 1.69 -13.00 -2.31
N LYS A 191 1.06 -14.13 -2.62
CA LYS A 191 1.19 -14.77 -3.95
C LYS A 191 0.58 -13.89 -5.05
N ARG A 192 -0.60 -13.31 -4.82
CA ARG A 192 -1.26 -12.36 -5.74
C ARG A 192 -0.43 -11.09 -5.91
N GLN A 193 0.06 -10.49 -4.82
CA GLN A 193 0.97 -9.34 -4.85
C GLN A 193 2.25 -9.61 -5.66
N THR A 194 2.83 -10.81 -5.56
CA THR A 194 4.00 -11.18 -6.37
C THR A 194 3.68 -11.23 -7.87
N MET A 195 2.45 -11.58 -8.26
CA MET A 195 2.00 -11.60 -9.65
C MET A 195 1.61 -10.22 -10.20
N HIS A 196 1.27 -9.29 -9.32
CA HIS A 196 0.88 -7.94 -9.72
C HIS A 196 2.11 -7.07 -10.02
N ASP A 197 2.03 -6.22 -11.03
CA ASP A 197 3.13 -5.30 -11.38
C ASP A 197 3.15 -4.05 -10.49
N TYR A 198 2.02 -3.74 -9.87
CA TYR A 198 1.85 -2.68 -8.88
C TYR A 198 1.38 -3.27 -7.54
N GLU A 199 0.82 -2.45 -6.66
CA GLU A 199 0.18 -2.90 -5.43
C GLU A 199 -1.13 -3.66 -5.74
N HIS A 200 -1.27 -4.87 -5.20
CA HIS A 200 -2.51 -5.63 -5.21
C HIS A 200 -3.29 -5.28 -3.95
N TRP A 201 -4.56 -4.93 -4.13
CA TRP A 201 -5.49 -4.68 -3.03
C TRP A 201 -6.51 -5.82 -2.99
N PRO A 202 -6.71 -6.48 -1.84
CA PRO A 202 -7.80 -7.42 -1.67
C PRO A 202 -9.17 -6.76 -1.84
N GLU A 203 -10.17 -7.54 -2.22
CA GLU A 203 -11.56 -7.10 -2.27
C GLU A 203 -12.06 -6.61 -0.90
N LEU A 204 -13.01 -5.65 -0.88
CA LEU A 204 -13.46 -5.01 0.37
C LEU A 204 -14.01 -6.04 1.38
N TRP A 205 -14.75 -7.05 0.93
CA TRP A 205 -15.26 -8.11 1.82
C TRP A 205 -14.14 -9.02 2.37
N VAL A 206 -13.03 -9.17 1.65
CA VAL A 206 -11.83 -9.87 2.14
C VAL A 206 -11.11 -9.04 3.19
N MET A 207 -10.99 -7.73 2.98
CA MET A 207 -10.43 -6.82 3.99
C MET A 207 -11.24 -6.79 5.28
N VAL A 208 -12.58 -6.76 5.18
CA VAL A 208 -13.46 -6.85 6.36
C VAL A 208 -13.32 -8.21 7.05
N ARG A 209 -13.16 -9.31 6.31
CA ARG A 209 -12.88 -10.62 6.92
C ARG A 209 -11.54 -10.62 7.66
N ASP A 210 -10.51 -10.02 7.08
CA ASP A 210 -9.19 -9.85 7.71
C ASP A 210 -9.29 -9.07 9.03
N HIS A 211 -10.08 -7.99 9.05
CA HIS A 211 -10.40 -7.23 10.25
C HIS A 211 -11.11 -8.09 11.32
N LEU A 212 -12.11 -8.88 10.93
CA LEU A 212 -12.83 -9.79 11.84
C LEU A 212 -11.92 -10.89 12.40
N LEU A 213 -10.99 -11.43 11.60
CA LEU A 213 -10.00 -12.41 12.03
C LEU A 213 -9.01 -11.82 13.03
N ARG A 214 -8.49 -10.61 12.78
CA ARG A 214 -7.63 -9.88 13.73
C ARG A 214 -8.35 -9.58 15.03
N THR A 215 -9.63 -9.21 14.97
CA THR A 215 -10.47 -9.03 16.16
C THR A 215 -10.62 -10.34 16.93
N ALA A 216 -10.96 -11.44 16.25
CA ALA A 216 -11.10 -12.76 16.86
C ALA A 216 -9.78 -13.21 17.50
N LEU A 217 -8.66 -13.04 16.80
CA LEU A 217 -7.32 -13.26 17.34
C LEU A 217 -7.11 -12.41 18.59
N ALA A 218 -7.45 -11.12 18.59
CA ALA A 218 -7.27 -10.24 19.75
C ALA A 218 -8.18 -10.57 20.95
N THR A 219 -9.39 -11.12 20.75
CA THR A 219 -10.41 -11.21 21.81
C THR A 219 -10.86 -12.62 22.21
N LEU A 220 -10.69 -13.64 21.36
CA LEU A 220 -11.08 -15.01 21.71
C LEU A 220 -10.22 -15.53 22.87
N PRO A 221 -10.80 -16.16 23.89
CA PRO A 221 -10.02 -16.75 24.96
C PRO A 221 -9.26 -17.99 24.45
N ALA A 222 -7.98 -18.12 24.80
CA ALA A 222 -7.22 -19.34 24.55
C ALA A 222 -7.80 -20.50 25.37
N ALA A 223 -8.22 -21.57 24.70
CA ALA A 223 -8.71 -22.79 25.34
C ALA A 223 -7.60 -23.81 25.55
N SER A 224 -6.45 -23.65 24.88
CA SER A 224 -5.33 -24.59 24.89
C SER A 224 -3.98 -23.88 24.79
N ILE A 225 -2.88 -24.61 25.04
CA ILE A 225 -1.52 -24.13 24.73
C ILE A 225 -1.37 -23.84 23.23
N GLY A 226 -2.03 -24.62 22.37
CA GLY A 226 -2.03 -24.39 20.92
C GLY A 226 -2.62 -23.03 20.54
N ASP A 227 -3.66 -22.57 21.24
CA ASP A 227 -4.24 -21.24 21.04
C ASP A 227 -3.28 -20.13 21.49
N MET A 228 -2.56 -20.33 22.59
CA MET A 228 -1.56 -19.36 23.05
C MET A 228 -0.40 -19.22 22.06
N LEU A 229 0.11 -20.34 21.55
CA LEU A 229 1.16 -20.34 20.53
C LEU A 229 0.68 -19.69 19.23
N ALA A 230 -0.56 -19.96 18.81
CA ALA A 230 -1.15 -19.30 17.64
C ALA A 230 -1.26 -17.78 17.82
N ARG A 231 -1.69 -17.30 19.00
CA ARG A 231 -1.70 -15.87 19.34
C ARG A 231 -0.30 -15.26 19.28
N GLN A 232 0.70 -15.95 19.85
CA GLN A 232 2.08 -15.48 19.81
C GLN A 232 2.59 -15.38 18.36
N SER A 233 2.38 -16.40 17.53
CA SER A 233 2.79 -16.38 16.13
C SER A 233 2.10 -15.26 15.34
N TRP A 234 0.82 -15.01 15.62
CA TRP A 234 0.14 -13.85 15.06
C TRP A 234 0.78 -12.53 15.48
N MET A 235 1.06 -12.37 16.78
CA MET A 235 1.72 -11.15 17.29
C MET A 235 3.11 -10.96 16.67
N GLU A 236 3.88 -12.02 16.49
CA GLU A 236 5.19 -11.96 15.83
C GLU A 236 5.08 -11.54 14.36
N ALA A 237 4.09 -12.06 13.64
CA ALA A 237 3.81 -11.67 12.26
C ALA A 237 3.30 -10.22 12.15
N ASP A 238 2.50 -9.74 13.10
CA ASP A 238 1.91 -8.40 13.09
C ASP A 238 2.85 -7.34 13.72
N LEU A 239 3.86 -7.76 14.50
CA LEU A 239 4.91 -6.89 15.04
C LEU A 239 5.74 -6.22 13.95
N GLU A 240 5.90 -6.87 12.80
CA GLU A 240 6.49 -6.26 11.60
C GLU A 240 5.71 -5.01 11.16
N LEU A 241 4.41 -4.92 11.51
CA LEU A 241 3.49 -3.83 11.19
C LEU A 241 3.25 -2.85 12.36
N ARG A 242 3.90 -3.04 13.52
CA ARG A 242 3.91 -2.13 14.70
C ARG A 242 2.57 -1.90 15.42
N VAL A 243 1.60 -2.82 15.38
CA VAL A 243 0.29 -2.64 16.04
C VAL A 243 0.03 -3.66 17.17
N ILE A 244 0.98 -3.85 18.10
CA ILE A 244 0.59 -4.44 19.39
C ILE A 244 -0.12 -3.36 20.21
N ASN A 245 -1.43 -3.48 20.35
CA ASN A 245 -2.23 -2.63 21.24
C ASN A 245 -2.37 -3.25 22.64
N GLU A 246 -2.78 -2.43 23.61
CA GLU A 246 -2.98 -2.84 25.01
C GLU A 246 -3.99 -3.98 25.15
N THR A 247 -5.00 -4.05 24.26
CA THR A 247 -6.02 -5.09 24.24
C THR A 247 -5.40 -6.47 24.03
N VAL A 248 -4.49 -6.62 23.06
CA VAL A 248 -3.84 -7.92 22.78
C VAL A 248 -3.01 -8.39 23.98
N LEU A 249 -2.27 -7.49 24.60
CA LEU A 249 -1.47 -7.81 25.79
C LEU A 249 -2.35 -8.16 26.99
N ALA A 250 -3.48 -7.47 27.18
CA ALA A 250 -4.44 -7.79 28.22
C ALA A 250 -5.07 -9.18 28.01
N THR A 251 -5.45 -9.51 26.78
CA THR A 251 -5.98 -10.85 26.44
C THR A 251 -4.94 -11.94 26.69
N LEU A 252 -3.68 -11.72 26.28
CA LEU A 252 -2.60 -12.69 26.52
C LEU A 252 -2.35 -12.93 28.01
N ARG A 253 -2.36 -11.88 28.84
CA ARG A 253 -2.26 -12.04 30.30
C ARG A 253 -3.41 -12.86 30.86
N ALA A 254 -4.63 -12.56 30.44
CA ALA A 254 -5.81 -13.32 30.85
C ALA A 254 -5.77 -14.79 30.39
N ASP A 255 -5.18 -15.07 29.22
CA ASP A 255 -4.93 -16.43 28.72
C ASP A 255 -3.95 -17.19 29.64
N VAL A 256 -2.84 -16.56 30.01
CA VAL A 256 -1.84 -17.14 30.93
C VAL A 256 -2.47 -17.45 32.29
N GLU A 257 -3.25 -16.52 32.85
CA GLU A 257 -3.94 -16.71 34.13
C GLU A 257 -4.94 -17.88 34.07
N ARG A 258 -5.74 -17.97 33.00
CA ARG A 258 -6.67 -19.09 32.78
C ARG A 258 -5.93 -20.43 32.70
N MET A 259 -4.80 -20.46 32.01
CA MET A 259 -4.01 -21.69 31.87
C MET A 259 -3.34 -22.09 33.19
N ALA A 260 -2.80 -21.12 33.94
CA ALA A 260 -2.22 -21.36 35.25
C ALA A 260 -3.26 -21.92 36.24
N ALA A 261 -4.51 -21.45 36.20
CA ALA A 261 -5.59 -21.94 37.05
C ALA A 261 -6.00 -23.40 36.76
N ARG A 262 -5.71 -23.92 35.55
CA ARG A 262 -6.03 -25.29 35.14
C ARG A 262 -4.95 -26.30 35.50
N ILE A 263 -3.72 -25.86 35.75
CA ILE A 263 -2.63 -26.73 36.19
C ILE A 263 -2.97 -27.17 37.61
N PRO A 264 -3.26 -28.47 37.86
CA PRO A 264 -3.47 -28.95 39.21
C PRO A 264 -2.25 -28.55 40.03
N ARG A 265 -2.45 -28.04 41.25
CA ARG A 265 -1.35 -27.88 42.21
C ARG A 265 -0.90 -29.28 42.63
N SER A 266 -0.14 -29.94 41.76
CA SER A 266 0.40 -31.26 42.01
C SER A 266 1.47 -31.13 43.08
N GLY A 267 1.14 -31.57 44.30
CA GLY A 267 2.13 -31.98 45.29
C GLY A 267 2.54 -30.98 46.37
N GLY A 268 1.59 -30.31 47.03
CA GLY A 268 1.85 -29.67 48.32
C GLY A 268 1.17 -30.43 49.46
N GLU A 269 1.95 -31.22 50.20
CA GLU A 269 1.68 -31.73 51.56
C GLU A 269 0.61 -32.82 51.71
N THR A 270 1.01 -34.07 51.51
CA THR A 270 0.69 -35.12 52.49
C THR A 270 1.71 -35.02 53.62
N ALA A 271 1.31 -34.40 54.73
CA ALA A 271 1.96 -34.54 56.04
C ALA A 271 0.95 -35.20 57.00
#